data_AF-A0A450ZP31-F1
#
_entry.id   AF-A0A450ZP31-F1
#
_cell.length_a   1.000
_cell.length_b   1.000
_cell.length_c   1.000
_cell.angle_alpha   90.00
_cell.angle_beta   90.00
_cell.angle_gamma   90.00
#
_symmetry.space_group_name_H-M   'P 1'
#
loop_
_entity.id
_entity.type
_entity.pdbx_description
1 polymer ?
#
loop_
_entity_poly.entity_id
_entity_poly.type
_entity_poly.pdbx_seq_one_letter_code
_entity_poly.pdbx_strand_id
1 'polypeptide(L)'
;MIKLYNEKLADLRRTIAREANALEKKVFKGTRWLLLKTSSKLIVEKDEHTRLQEALRLNQPLATAYYMKEDLRRIWQQEDKESAAFLLADWVKRATTSGVGMLKRFANTLGAYRSGILAYYDFDRLSTGPLEGTNNKIKTLQKMAYGFRHLNFLKLKIKALHQTKYALVG
;
A
#
# COMPACT_ATOMS: atom_id res chain seq x y z
N MET A 1 -3.14 4.52 0.26
CA MET A 1 -2.67 4.35 -1.14
C MET A 1 -1.67 3.22 -1.33
N ILE A 2 -0.52 3.21 -0.63
CA ILE A 2 0.52 2.17 -0.83
C ILE A 2 0.00 0.74 -0.59
N LYS A 3 -0.85 0.53 0.41
CA LYS A 3 -1.48 -0.78 0.65
C LYS A 3 -2.32 -1.27 -0.54
N LEU A 4 -3.16 -0.41 -1.10
CA LEU A 4 -3.97 -0.74 -2.28
C LEU A 4 -3.07 -1.07 -3.48
N TYR A 5 -1.99 -0.31 -3.69
CA TYR A 5 -1.02 -0.61 -4.75
C TYR A 5 -0.40 -2.00 -4.56
N ASN A 6 0.04 -2.31 -3.34
CA ASN A 6 0.64 -3.61 -3.00
C ASN A 6 -0.30 -4.79 -3.30
N GLU A 7 -1.60 -4.63 -3.07
CA GLU A 7 -2.61 -5.63 -3.43
C GLU A 7 -2.66 -5.83 -4.95
N LYS A 8 -2.73 -4.74 -5.73
CA LYS A 8 -2.77 -4.81 -7.20
C LYS A 8 -1.47 -5.35 -7.81
N LEU A 9 -0.32 -5.02 -7.23
CA LEU A 9 0.97 -5.58 -7.63
C LEU A 9 1.04 -7.09 -7.35
N ALA A 10 0.51 -7.54 -6.20
CA ALA A 10 0.42 -8.95 -5.89
C ALA A 10 -0.50 -9.71 -6.85
N ASP A 11 -1.60 -9.08 -7.29
CA ASP A 11 -2.50 -9.63 -8.32
C ASP A 11 -1.80 -9.73 -9.68
N LEU A 12 -1.12 -8.66 -10.13
CA LEU A 12 -0.33 -8.67 -11.37
C LEU A 12 0.71 -9.81 -11.37
N ARG A 13 1.45 -9.96 -10.28
CA ARG A 13 2.43 -11.06 -10.12
C ARG A 13 1.75 -12.43 -10.20
N ARG A 14 0.54 -12.60 -9.63
CA ARG A 14 -0.20 -13.87 -9.73
C ARG A 14 -0.60 -14.17 -11.18
N THR A 15 -1.07 -13.18 -11.94
CA THR A 15 -1.40 -13.37 -13.35
C THR A 15 -0.18 -13.82 -14.15
N ILE A 16 0.92 -13.08 -14.03
CA ILE A 16 2.19 -13.41 -14.72
C ILE A 16 2.68 -14.81 -14.33
N ALA A 17 2.65 -15.15 -13.05
CA ALA A 17 3.10 -16.47 -12.60
C ALA A 17 2.22 -17.63 -13.10
N ARG A 18 0.96 -17.39 -13.49
CA ARG A 18 0.10 -18.42 -14.09
C ARG A 18 0.51 -18.71 -15.54
N GLU A 19 0.83 -17.66 -16.27
CA GLU A 19 1.24 -17.67 -17.69
C GLU A 19 2.70 -18.13 -17.89
N ALA A 20 3.53 -18.01 -16.85
CA ALA A 20 4.93 -18.40 -16.85
C ALA A 20 5.18 -19.91 -17.06
N ASN A 21 6.33 -20.24 -17.67
CA ASN A 21 6.79 -21.61 -17.84
C ASN A 21 7.31 -22.22 -16.51
N ALA A 22 7.67 -23.51 -16.51
CA ALA A 22 8.08 -24.21 -15.29
C ALA A 22 9.35 -23.62 -14.63
N LEU A 23 10.29 -23.11 -15.42
CA LEU A 23 11.53 -22.50 -14.94
C LEU A 23 11.25 -21.13 -14.29
N GLU A 24 10.46 -20.29 -14.97
CA GLU A 24 10.05 -18.97 -14.50
C GLU A 24 9.17 -19.06 -13.24
N LYS A 25 8.29 -20.06 -13.15
CA LYS A 25 7.47 -20.32 -11.96
C LYS A 25 8.31 -20.57 -10.70
N LYS A 26 9.49 -21.20 -10.82
CA LYS A 26 10.41 -21.37 -9.69
C LYS A 26 10.93 -20.02 -9.21
N VAL A 27 11.25 -19.10 -10.14
CA VAL A 27 11.73 -17.76 -9.79
C VAL A 27 10.62 -16.93 -9.14
N PHE A 28 9.37 -17.02 -9.59
CA PHE A 28 8.25 -16.29 -8.94
C PHE A 28 7.85 -16.84 -7.57
N LYS A 29 8.32 -18.04 -7.18
CA LYS A 29 8.03 -18.62 -5.87
C LYS A 29 8.80 -17.86 -4.79
N GLY A 30 8.08 -17.31 -3.82
CA GLY A 30 8.68 -16.56 -2.71
C GLY A 30 9.02 -15.08 -3.00
N THR A 31 8.86 -14.59 -4.23
CA THR A 31 9.17 -13.18 -4.57
C THR A 31 8.11 -12.17 -4.13
N ARG A 32 6.93 -12.64 -3.70
CA ARG A 32 5.85 -11.76 -3.21
C ARG A 32 6.36 -10.78 -2.17
N TRP A 33 7.05 -11.27 -1.13
CA TRP A 33 7.50 -10.42 -0.03
C TRP A 33 8.60 -9.46 -0.47
N LEU A 34 9.46 -9.87 -1.41
CA LEU A 34 10.50 -9.01 -2.01
C LEU A 34 9.86 -7.83 -2.76
N LEU A 35 8.82 -8.10 -3.54
CA LEU A 35 8.07 -7.07 -4.27
C LEU A 35 7.30 -6.12 -3.36
N LEU A 36 6.97 -6.51 -2.13
CA LEU A 36 6.24 -5.66 -1.19
C LEU A 36 7.17 -4.78 -0.35
N LYS A 37 8.40 -5.24 -0.08
CA LYS A 37 9.43 -4.49 0.64
C LYS A 37 9.81 -3.19 -0.10
N THR A 38 10.24 -2.22 0.69
CA THR A 38 10.97 -1.05 0.19
C THR A 38 12.37 -1.48 -0.22
N SER A 39 12.93 -0.89 -1.27
CA SER A 39 14.28 -1.25 -1.74
C SER A 39 15.34 -1.13 -0.62
N SER A 40 15.22 -0.15 0.27
CA SER A 40 16.12 0.04 1.43
C SER A 40 15.94 -0.96 2.57
N LYS A 41 14.91 -1.83 2.50
CA LYS A 41 14.61 -2.86 3.52
C LYS A 41 14.90 -4.28 3.02
N LEU A 42 15.58 -4.41 1.89
CA LEU A 42 16.05 -5.69 1.37
C LEU A 42 17.30 -6.11 2.17
N ILE A 43 17.37 -7.40 2.49
CA ILE A 43 18.40 -7.98 3.38
C ILE A 43 19.48 -8.62 2.51
N VAL A 44 20.72 -8.15 2.66
CA VAL A 44 21.87 -8.59 1.85
C VAL A 44 22.23 -10.04 2.19
N GLU A 45 22.24 -10.40 3.47
CA GLU A 45 22.57 -11.73 3.99
C GLU A 45 21.62 -12.83 3.51
N LYS A 46 20.43 -12.44 3.03
CA LYS A 46 19.40 -13.34 2.48
C LYS A 46 19.32 -13.31 0.97
N ASP A 47 20.27 -12.64 0.32
CA ASP A 47 20.36 -12.48 -1.13
C ASP A 47 19.06 -11.94 -1.76
N GLU A 48 18.35 -11.07 -1.03
CA GLU A 48 17.04 -10.58 -1.45
C GLU A 48 17.12 -9.66 -2.68
N HIS A 49 18.25 -8.97 -2.84
CA HIS A 49 18.51 -8.11 -3.99
C HIS A 49 18.61 -8.91 -5.30
N THR A 50 19.45 -9.95 -5.32
CA THR A 50 19.66 -10.79 -6.51
C THR A 50 18.37 -11.47 -6.92
N ARG A 51 17.66 -12.10 -5.95
CA ARG A 51 16.37 -12.76 -6.20
C ARG A 51 15.29 -11.80 -6.71
N LEU A 52 15.28 -10.56 -6.22
CA LEU A 52 14.38 -9.53 -6.75
C LEU A 52 14.77 -9.18 -8.19
N GLN A 53 16.05 -8.92 -8.47
CA GLN A 53 16.53 -8.59 -9.81
C GLN A 53 16.24 -9.69 -10.83
N GLU A 54 16.44 -10.95 -10.47
CA GLU A 54 16.07 -12.08 -11.33
C GLU A 54 14.58 -12.08 -11.66
N ALA A 55 13.72 -11.87 -10.65
CA ALA A 55 12.27 -11.81 -10.85
C ALA A 55 11.84 -10.62 -11.72
N LEU A 56 12.53 -9.48 -11.62
CA LEU A 56 12.27 -8.30 -12.46
C LEU A 56 12.78 -8.50 -13.89
N ARG A 57 13.94 -9.15 -14.07
CA ARG A 57 14.54 -9.42 -15.39
C ARG A 57 13.67 -10.34 -16.25
N LEU A 58 12.98 -11.29 -15.62
CA LEU A 58 12.09 -12.22 -16.31
C LEU A 58 10.77 -11.60 -16.76
N ASN A 59 10.39 -10.42 -16.22
CA ASN A 59 9.12 -9.81 -16.59
C ASN A 59 9.15 -8.28 -16.53
N GLN A 60 9.23 -7.67 -17.70
CA GLN A 60 9.26 -6.21 -17.87
C GLN A 60 8.02 -5.50 -17.28
N PRO A 61 6.77 -5.98 -17.48
CA PRO A 61 5.60 -5.41 -16.80
C PRO A 61 5.68 -5.41 -15.27
N LEU A 62 6.22 -6.48 -14.66
CA LEU A 62 6.40 -6.59 -13.22
C LEU A 62 7.49 -5.65 -12.71
N ALA A 63 8.60 -5.51 -13.45
CA ALA A 63 9.66 -4.56 -13.17
C ALA A 63 9.14 -3.11 -13.20
N THR A 64 8.44 -2.72 -14.27
CA THR A 64 7.83 -1.38 -14.38
C THR A 64 6.89 -1.13 -13.20
N ALA A 65 6.03 -2.09 -12.87
CA ALA A 65 5.11 -1.96 -11.73
C ALA A 65 5.83 -1.90 -10.37
N TYR A 66 6.95 -2.58 -10.21
CA TYR A 66 7.75 -2.48 -8.98
C TYR A 66 8.38 -1.10 -8.83
N TYR A 67 9.03 -0.57 -9.87
CA TYR A 67 9.68 0.75 -9.80
C TYR A 67 8.67 1.88 -9.65
N MET A 68 7.52 1.80 -10.33
CA MET A 68 6.41 2.74 -10.16
C MET A 68 5.89 2.78 -8.72
N LYS A 69 5.96 1.67 -7.98
CA LYS A 69 5.61 1.63 -6.55
C LYS A 69 6.61 2.42 -5.70
N GLU A 70 7.90 2.22 -5.92
CA GLU A 70 8.94 2.91 -5.16
C GLU A 70 8.86 4.41 -5.42
N ASP A 71 8.66 4.79 -6.68
CA ASP A 71 8.52 6.17 -7.09
C ASP A 71 7.22 6.82 -6.55
N LEU A 72 6.11 6.07 -6.46
CA LEU A 72 4.86 6.56 -5.86
C LEU A 72 5.06 7.08 -4.43
N ARG A 73 5.98 6.49 -3.65
CA ARG A 73 6.25 6.91 -2.27
C ARG A 73 6.87 8.30 -2.19
N ARG A 74 7.58 8.72 -3.24
CA ARG A 74 8.23 10.03 -3.29
C ARG A 74 7.23 11.18 -3.23
N ILE A 75 5.97 10.94 -3.60
CA ILE A 75 4.89 11.94 -3.50
C ILE A 75 4.80 12.51 -2.08
N TRP A 76 4.91 11.67 -1.04
CA TRP A 76 4.82 12.11 0.37
C TRP A 76 6.17 12.56 0.95
N GLN A 77 7.24 12.50 0.16
CA GLN A 77 8.58 12.92 0.56
C GLN A 77 8.92 14.32 0.05
N GLN A 78 8.04 14.94 -0.76
CA GLN A 78 8.24 16.29 -1.26
C GLN A 78 8.14 17.32 -0.14
N GLU A 79 8.80 18.45 -0.33
CA GLU A 79 8.85 19.54 0.64
C GLU A 79 7.51 20.28 0.72
N ASP A 80 6.86 20.46 -0.42
CA ASP A 80 5.63 21.23 -0.54
C ASP A 80 4.58 20.52 -1.43
N LYS A 81 3.37 21.09 -1.39
CA LYS A 81 2.19 20.57 -2.10
C LYS A 81 2.30 20.67 -3.62
N GLU A 82 2.95 21.70 -4.13
CA GLU A 82 3.11 21.95 -5.57
C GLU A 82 4.05 20.91 -6.18
N SER A 83 5.20 20.68 -5.55
CA SER A 83 6.14 19.61 -5.89
C SER A 83 5.48 18.23 -5.86
N ALA A 84 4.68 17.95 -4.83
CA ALA A 84 3.92 16.70 -4.74
C ALA A 84 2.86 16.57 -5.84
N ALA A 85 2.18 17.66 -6.20
CA ALA A 85 1.19 17.69 -7.25
C ALA A 85 1.80 17.46 -8.64
N PHE A 86 2.98 18.04 -8.90
CA PHE A 86 3.74 17.80 -10.12
C PHE A 86 4.16 16.33 -10.23
N LEU A 87 4.76 15.77 -9.17
CA LEU A 87 5.19 14.38 -9.17
C LEU A 87 4.01 13.42 -9.34
N LEU A 88 2.87 13.69 -8.68
CA LEU A 88 1.66 12.90 -8.85
C LEU A 88 1.14 12.93 -10.29
N ALA A 89 1.15 14.10 -10.95
CA ALA A 89 0.74 14.23 -12.35
C ALA A 89 1.66 13.46 -13.30
N ASP A 90 2.98 13.59 -13.10
CA ASP A 90 3.99 12.83 -13.86
C ASP A 90 3.81 11.32 -13.67
N TRP A 91 3.60 10.88 -12.43
CA TRP A 91 3.34 9.48 -12.11
C TRP A 91 2.12 8.95 -12.86
N VAL A 92 1.00 9.70 -12.86
CA VAL A 92 -0.24 9.33 -13.58
C VAL A 92 0.00 9.24 -15.09
N LYS A 93 0.79 10.17 -15.66
CA LYS A 93 1.17 10.16 -17.08
C LYS A 93 1.97 8.90 -17.42
N ARG A 94 3.04 8.61 -16.67
CA ARG A 94 3.86 7.40 -16.85
C ARG A 94 3.06 6.12 -16.67
N ALA A 95 2.17 6.06 -15.69
CA ALA A 95 1.31 4.90 -15.46
C ALA A 95 0.37 4.66 -16.66
N THR A 96 -0.18 5.73 -17.24
CA THR A 96 -1.07 5.67 -18.40
C THR A 96 -0.34 5.21 -19.67
N THR A 97 0.92 5.61 -19.87
CA THR A 97 1.70 5.22 -21.05
C THR A 97 2.54 3.95 -20.87
N SER A 98 2.60 3.39 -19.66
CA SER A 98 3.44 2.22 -19.31
C SER A 98 3.15 0.92 -20.07
N GLY A 99 2.03 0.82 -20.77
CA GLY A 99 1.54 -0.44 -21.36
C GLY A 99 1.02 -1.47 -20.34
N VAL A 100 1.22 -1.26 -19.03
CA VAL A 100 0.79 -2.19 -17.98
C VAL A 100 -0.63 -1.87 -17.54
N GLY A 101 -1.59 -2.75 -17.87
CA GLY A 101 -3.01 -2.52 -17.57
C GLY A 101 -3.32 -2.29 -16.08
N MET A 102 -2.53 -2.89 -15.17
CA MET A 102 -2.65 -2.63 -13.72
C MET A 102 -2.34 -1.17 -13.37
N LEU A 103 -1.26 -0.62 -13.94
CA LEU A 103 -0.84 0.77 -13.70
C LEU A 103 -1.85 1.77 -14.27
N LYS A 104 -2.35 1.53 -15.49
CA LYS A 104 -3.39 2.37 -16.11
C LYS A 104 -4.62 2.50 -15.22
N ARG A 105 -5.13 1.37 -14.69
CA ARG A 105 -6.27 1.39 -13.75
C ARG A 105 -5.95 2.09 -12.45
N PHE A 106 -4.74 1.90 -11.92
CA PHE A 106 -4.32 2.55 -10.69
C PHE A 106 -4.17 4.07 -10.86
N ALA A 107 -3.76 4.53 -12.04
CA ALA A 107 -3.69 5.95 -12.39
C ALA A 107 -5.07 6.64 -12.26
N ASN A 108 -6.14 6.00 -12.75
CA ASN A 108 -7.51 6.50 -12.58
C ASN A 108 -7.90 6.60 -11.10
N THR A 109 -7.54 5.61 -10.30
CA THR A 109 -7.76 5.64 -8.85
C THR A 109 -7.01 6.80 -8.21
N LEU A 110 -5.72 6.99 -8.52
CA LEU A 110 -4.96 8.13 -8.00
C LEU A 110 -5.53 9.48 -8.42
N GLY A 111 -5.99 9.61 -9.66
CA GLY A 111 -6.69 10.80 -10.15
C GLY A 111 -7.93 11.12 -9.32
N ALA A 112 -8.77 10.12 -9.05
CA ALA A 112 -9.97 10.28 -8.23
C ALA A 112 -9.66 10.70 -6.78
N TYR A 113 -8.54 10.21 -6.21
CA TYR A 113 -8.11 10.55 -4.85
C TYR A 113 -7.12 11.72 -4.78
N ARG A 114 -6.88 12.45 -5.88
CA ARG A 114 -5.84 13.49 -5.97
C ARG A 114 -5.97 14.55 -4.87
N SER A 115 -7.17 15.08 -4.65
CA SER A 115 -7.42 16.11 -3.62
C SER A 115 -7.08 15.59 -2.22
N GLY A 116 -7.53 14.38 -1.88
CA GLY A 116 -7.24 13.76 -0.58
C GLY A 116 -5.75 13.42 -0.37
N ILE A 117 -5.02 13.09 -1.44
CA ILE A 117 -3.57 12.85 -1.37
C ILE A 117 -2.84 14.17 -1.10
N LEU A 118 -3.20 15.24 -1.80
CA LEU A 118 -2.54 16.54 -1.65
C LEU A 118 -2.95 17.27 -0.35
N ALA A 119 -4.12 16.97 0.20
CA ALA A 119 -4.54 17.47 1.51
C ALA A 119 -3.57 17.08 2.64
N TYR A 120 -2.76 16.03 2.45
CA TYR A 120 -1.67 15.70 3.37
C TYR A 120 -0.76 16.90 3.67
N TYR A 121 -0.53 17.76 2.68
CA TYR A 121 0.33 18.93 2.81
C TYR A 121 -0.36 20.14 3.47
N ASP A 122 -1.69 20.16 3.50
CA ASP A 122 -2.46 21.27 4.09
C ASP A 122 -2.61 21.13 5.62
N PHE A 123 -2.40 19.93 6.17
CA PHE A 123 -2.65 19.61 7.58
C PHE A 123 -1.42 19.00 8.26
N ASP A 124 -0.28 19.70 8.25
CA ASP A 124 0.97 19.30 8.94
C ASP A 124 1.43 17.86 8.66
N ARG A 125 1.19 17.35 7.45
CA ARG A 125 1.63 16.00 7.06
C ARG A 125 1.08 14.91 8.00
N LEU A 126 -0.12 15.11 8.53
CA LEU A 126 -0.80 14.16 9.40
C LEU A 126 -0.93 12.79 8.71
N SER A 127 -0.29 11.78 9.30
CA SER A 127 -0.39 10.41 8.83
C SER A 127 -1.76 9.80 9.19
N THR A 128 -2.20 8.79 8.44
CA THR A 128 -3.38 7.99 8.80
C THR A 128 -3.13 7.07 10.00
N GLY A 129 -1.92 7.03 10.58
CA GLY A 129 -1.54 6.12 11.65
C GLY A 129 -2.43 6.18 12.90
N PRO A 130 -2.70 7.37 13.49
CA PRO A 130 -3.62 7.51 14.62
C PRO A 130 -5.05 7.04 14.29
N LEU A 131 -5.49 7.28 13.05
CA LEU A 131 -6.80 6.90 12.55
C LEU A 131 -6.91 5.37 12.38
N GLU A 132 -5.86 4.73 11.84
CA GLU A 132 -5.71 3.28 11.77
C GLU A 132 -5.64 2.64 13.16
N GLY A 133 -4.92 3.26 14.10
CA GLY A 133 -4.86 2.84 15.50
C GLY A 133 -6.25 2.85 16.14
N THR A 134 -7.01 3.92 15.93
CA THR A 134 -8.40 4.04 16.39
C THR A 134 -9.29 2.97 15.77
N ASN A 135 -9.21 2.76 14.45
CA ASN A 135 -9.95 1.71 13.75
C ASN A 135 -9.62 0.30 14.27
N ASN A 136 -8.36 0.02 14.60
CA ASN A 136 -7.95 -1.25 15.19
C ASN A 136 -8.54 -1.42 16.59
N LYS A 137 -8.52 -0.37 17.43
CA LYS A 137 -9.16 -0.43 18.75
C LYS A 137 -10.67 -0.67 18.64
N ILE A 138 -11.36 0.00 17.71
CA ILE A 138 -12.80 -0.23 17.45
C ILE A 138 -13.04 -1.69 17.04
N LYS A 139 -12.23 -2.24 16.12
CA LYS A 139 -12.36 -3.65 15.70
C LYS A 139 -12.13 -4.62 16.86
N THR A 140 -11.12 -4.37 17.71
CA THR A 140 -10.90 -5.18 18.91
C THR A 140 -12.09 -5.08 19.85
N LEU A 141 -12.62 -3.88 20.05
CA LEU A 141 -13.82 -3.66 20.87
C LEU A 141 -15.03 -4.42 20.31
N GLN A 142 -15.24 -4.42 19.00
CA GLN A 142 -16.28 -5.20 18.32
C GLN A 142 -16.09 -6.72 18.48
N LYS A 143 -14.84 -7.22 18.48
CA LYS A 143 -14.53 -8.64 18.74
C LYS A 143 -14.78 -9.03 20.21
N MET A 144 -14.50 -8.14 21.15
CA MET A 144 -14.81 -8.37 22.57
C MET A 144 -16.31 -8.23 22.84
N ALA A 145 -17.00 -7.44 22.01
CA ALA A 145 -18.41 -7.15 22.06
C ALA A 145 -19.33 -8.25 21.50
N TYR A 146 -18.84 -9.45 21.17
CA TYR A 146 -19.71 -10.58 20.78
C TYR A 146 -20.66 -10.90 21.96
N GLY A 147 -21.80 -10.20 22.02
CA GLY A 147 -22.72 -10.18 23.15
C GLY A 147 -23.37 -8.83 23.49
N PHE A 148 -22.90 -7.69 22.96
CA PHE A 148 -23.59 -6.41 23.22
C PHE A 148 -24.95 -6.35 22.51
N ARG A 149 -26.03 -6.49 23.29
CA ARG A 149 -27.41 -6.40 22.81
C ARG A 149 -27.84 -4.97 22.42
N HIS A 150 -27.09 -3.95 22.83
CA HIS A 150 -27.46 -2.54 22.65
C HIS A 150 -26.39 -1.71 21.92
N LEU A 151 -26.70 -1.30 20.69
CA LEU A 151 -25.86 -0.43 19.84
C LEU A 151 -25.45 0.90 20.50
N ASN A 152 -26.28 1.43 21.41
CA ASN A 152 -25.96 2.68 22.12
C ASN A 152 -24.77 2.51 23.08
N PHE A 153 -24.66 1.35 23.74
CA PHE A 153 -23.53 1.05 24.61
C PHE A 153 -22.22 0.91 23.82
N LEU A 154 -22.30 0.27 22.64
CA LEU A 154 -21.18 0.19 21.71
C LEU A 154 -20.71 1.59 21.27
N LYS A 155 -21.63 2.51 20.92
CA LYS A 155 -21.30 3.90 20.57
C LYS A 155 -20.60 4.64 21.71
N LEU A 156 -21.06 4.47 22.95
CA LEU A 156 -20.45 5.11 24.13
C LEU A 156 -19.03 4.57 24.38
N LYS A 157 -18.85 3.25 24.35
CA LYS A 157 -17.54 2.60 24.46
C LYS A 157 -16.59 3.06 23.33
N ILE A 158 -17.08 3.23 22.10
CA ILE A 158 -16.29 3.80 20.99
C ILE A 158 -15.88 5.25 21.27
N LYS A 159 -16.79 6.10 21.76
CA LYS A 159 -16.44 7.49 22.11
C LYS A 159 -15.40 7.57 23.24
N ALA A 160 -15.44 6.65 24.20
CA ALA A 160 -14.49 6.58 25.32
C ALA A 160 -13.14 5.92 24.97
N LEU A 161 -12.93 5.44 23.73
CA LEU A 161 -11.71 4.73 23.31
C LEU A 161 -10.40 5.52 23.46
N HIS A 162 -10.50 6.86 23.42
CA HIS A 162 -9.35 7.75 23.59
C HIS A 162 -8.90 7.83 25.06
N GLN A 163 -9.75 7.42 26.02
CA GLN A 163 -9.48 7.44 27.46
C GLN A 163 -8.91 6.11 27.97
N THR A 164 -9.09 5.02 27.21
CA THR A 164 -8.59 3.68 27.58
C THR A 164 -7.13 3.51 27.12
N LYS A 165 -6.20 3.66 28.09
CA LYS A 165 -4.75 3.51 27.87
C LYS A 165 -4.24 2.07 28.00
N TYR A 166 -4.89 1.23 28.81
CA TYR A 166 -4.46 -0.13 29.11
C TYR A 166 -5.66 -1.06 29.21
N ALA A 167 -5.84 -1.94 28.21
CA ALA A 167 -6.91 -2.93 28.09
C ALA A 167 -8.36 -2.40 28.01
N LEU A 168 -9.11 -2.92 27.05
CA LEU A 168 -10.56 -2.78 26.99
C LEU A 168 -11.15 -3.73 28.04
N VAL A 169 -11.24 -3.29 29.29
CA VAL A 169 -11.89 -4.12 30.32
C VAL A 169 -13.39 -4.13 30.05
N GLY A 170 -13.94 -5.35 30.00
CA GLY A 170 -15.36 -5.64 29.77
C GLY A 170 -16.23 -4.93 30.79
#